data_AF-A0A7S3RBJ7-F1
#
_entry.id   AF-A0A7S3RBJ7-F1
#
_cell.length_a   1.000
_cell.length_b   1.000
_cell.length_c   1.000
_cell.angle_alpha   90.00
_cell.angle_beta   90.00
_cell.angle_gamma   90.00
#
_symmetry.space_group_name_H-M   'P 1'
#
loop_
_entity.id
_entity.type
_entity.pdbx_description
1 polymer ?
#
loop_
_entity_poly.entity_id
_entity_poly.type
_entity_poly.pdbx_seq_one_letter_code
_entity_poly.pdbx_strand_id
1 'polypeptide(L)'
;FWLKASCVCFVAPAHRLCARLLGRLWPLAAAAMYRMEESIYQIIPPKPVEQEKPPMHKSKHSGTMPPTSSTFHTPGTTFPGTSNMDGNMPAKPVADLNGRTMGKAPGITRNDPNNYMKKMAKTSKVSSLSEVKKTSPELLQPTSLAVPIKPKVPRRDEAPVMNLVTSKNYVVANAVETILAAPKKITDGAKDFLHKEDYGKVPKYLAHVKNDIDAEFEYIR
;
A
#
# COMPACT_ATOMS: atom_id res chain seq x y z
N PHE A 1 16.07 0.09 -25.27
CA PHE A 1 15.53 -1.23 -25.61
C PHE A 1 16.11 -2.24 -24.64
N TRP A 2 15.26 -2.74 -23.75
CA TRP A 2 15.38 -3.90 -22.84
C TRP A 2 16.71 -4.24 -22.14
N LEU A 3 16.71 -4.08 -20.82
CA LEU A 3 17.41 -5.00 -19.90
C LEU A 3 16.43 -5.52 -18.84
N LYS A 4 16.48 -6.84 -18.68
CA LYS A 4 15.68 -7.78 -17.86
C LYS A 4 15.24 -7.28 -16.48
N ALA A 5 13.94 -7.43 -16.19
CA ALA A 5 13.42 -7.55 -14.84
C ALA A 5 12.70 -8.90 -14.69
N SER A 6 13.21 -9.73 -13.78
CA SER A 6 12.64 -11.02 -13.41
C SER A 6 11.35 -10.81 -12.62
N CYS A 7 10.25 -11.33 -13.17
CA CYS A 7 8.94 -11.37 -12.54
C CYS A 7 8.81 -12.71 -11.80
N VAL A 8 8.58 -12.67 -10.48
CA VAL A 8 8.12 -13.84 -9.72
C VAL A 8 6.73 -13.52 -9.21
N CYS A 9 5.73 -14.09 -9.87
CA CYS A 9 4.33 -14.09 -9.47
C CYS A 9 4.16 -15.03 -8.27
N PHE A 10 3.76 -14.48 -7.12
CA PHE A 10 3.30 -15.29 -5.98
C PHE A 10 1.77 -15.30 -5.99
N VAL A 11 1.20 -16.38 -6.51
CA VAL A 11 -0.24 -16.68 -6.46
C VAL A 11 -0.52 -17.38 -5.13
N ALA A 12 -1.35 -16.76 -4.30
CA ALA A 12 -1.89 -17.38 -3.09
C ALA A 12 -3.32 -17.89 -3.36
N PRO A 13 -3.66 -19.13 -2.95
CA PRO A 13 -5.05 -19.50 -2.73
C PRO A 13 -5.32 -19.68 -1.22
N ALA A 14 -6.31 -18.93 -0.73
CA ALA A 14 -6.93 -19.16 0.55
C ALA A 14 -8.22 -19.98 0.33
N HIS A 15 -8.22 -21.23 0.76
CA HIS A 15 -9.45 -21.96 1.10
C HIS A 15 -9.35 -22.39 2.57
N ARG A 16 -10.04 -21.64 3.43
CA ARG A 16 -10.39 -22.09 4.77
C ARG A 16 -11.57 -23.02 4.65
N LEU A 17 -11.36 -24.30 4.89
CA LEU A 17 -12.43 -25.22 5.26
C LEU A 17 -12.19 -25.74 6.67
N CYS A 18 -13.28 -25.61 7.41
CA CYS A 18 -13.59 -26.15 8.71
C CYS A 18 -13.07 -27.59 8.90
N ALA A 19 -12.30 -27.82 9.96
CA ALA A 19 -12.06 -29.14 10.53
C ALA A 19 -11.76 -29.02 12.03
N ARG A 20 -12.74 -28.53 12.81
CA ARG A 20 -12.84 -28.85 14.23
C ARG A 20 -13.88 -29.95 14.35
N LEU A 21 -13.45 -31.20 14.20
CA LEU A 21 -14.11 -32.44 14.62
C LEU A 21 -13.38 -33.56 13.89
N LEU A 22 -12.99 -34.61 14.62
CA LEU A 22 -12.21 -35.80 14.23
C LEU A 22 -10.73 -35.72 14.61
N GLY A 23 -10.35 -36.61 15.53
CA GLY A 23 -8.99 -36.75 16.02
C GLY A 23 -8.86 -37.29 17.45
N ARG A 24 -9.94 -37.72 18.10
CA ARG A 24 -9.86 -38.76 19.15
C ARG A 24 -9.91 -40.12 18.46
N LEU A 25 -8.77 -40.56 17.94
CA LEU A 25 -8.45 -41.96 17.61
C LEU A 25 -6.97 -41.99 17.24
N TRP A 26 -6.19 -42.12 18.30
CA TRP A 26 -4.90 -42.78 18.41
C TRP A 26 -4.36 -43.49 17.12
N PRO A 27 -3.04 -43.39 16.80
CA PRO A 27 -2.30 -44.59 16.40
C PRO A 27 -1.20 -44.89 17.42
N LEU A 28 -1.25 -46.11 17.95
CA LEU A 28 -0.41 -46.68 19.02
C LEU A 28 0.78 -47.28 18.30
N ALA A 29 1.28 -46.52 17.33
CA ALA A 29 2.01 -47.04 16.19
C ALA A 29 3.14 -46.09 15.80
N ALA A 30 3.90 -45.64 16.80
CA ALA A 30 5.24 -45.09 16.60
C ALA A 30 6.24 -45.69 17.60
N ALA A 31 5.99 -46.94 18.02
CA ALA A 31 6.88 -47.70 18.89
C ALA A 31 6.94 -49.16 18.43
N ALA A 32 7.38 -49.42 17.18
CA ALA A 32 7.89 -50.73 16.73
C ALA A 32 8.22 -50.71 15.23
N MET A 33 9.31 -50.05 14.84
CA MET A 33 10.09 -50.49 13.69
C MET A 33 11.55 -50.59 14.13
N TYR A 34 11.79 -51.48 15.09
CA TYR A 34 13.14 -51.89 15.45
C TYR A 34 13.69 -52.72 14.29
N ARG A 35 14.75 -52.19 13.68
CA ARG A 35 15.55 -52.81 12.64
C ARG A 35 16.14 -54.12 13.18
N MET A 36 15.88 -55.24 12.49
CA MET A 36 16.28 -56.60 12.87
C MET A 36 17.79 -56.87 12.68
N GLU A 37 18.66 -56.08 13.29
CA GLU A 37 20.08 -56.42 13.45
C GLU A 37 20.52 -55.89 14.82
N GLU A 38 20.67 -56.78 15.79
CA GLU A 38 21.07 -56.43 17.15
C GLU A 38 22.50 -55.87 17.15
N SER A 39 22.65 -54.55 17.27
CA SER A 39 23.95 -53.91 17.45
C SER A 39 24.09 -53.38 18.88
N ILE A 40 25.25 -53.61 19.50
CA ILE A 40 25.60 -53.10 20.84
C ILE A 40 25.43 -51.57 20.95
N TYR A 41 25.50 -50.85 19.84
CA TYR A 41 25.32 -49.39 19.76
C TYR A 41 23.85 -48.93 19.83
N GLN A 42 22.87 -49.84 19.81
CA GLN A 42 21.43 -49.51 19.89
C GLN A 42 20.82 -49.80 21.28
N ILE A 43 21.62 -50.21 22.26
CA ILE A 43 21.16 -50.47 23.64
C ILE A 43 20.67 -49.20 24.34
N ILE A 44 21.23 -48.04 23.99
CA ILE A 44 20.82 -46.74 24.55
C ILE A 44 20.13 -45.97 23.42
N PRO A 45 18.80 -45.77 23.48
CA PRO A 45 18.13 -44.96 22.47
C PRO A 45 18.71 -43.54 22.48
N PRO A 46 18.92 -42.92 21.31
CA PRO A 46 19.35 -41.53 21.27
C PRO A 46 18.32 -40.67 21.98
N LYS A 47 18.78 -39.77 22.84
CA LYS A 47 17.89 -38.88 23.59
C LYS A 47 17.01 -38.10 22.59
N PRO A 48 15.68 -38.17 22.69
CA PRO A 48 14.82 -37.40 21.80
C PRO A 48 15.14 -35.92 21.97
N VAL A 49 15.45 -35.25 20.86
CA VAL A 49 15.74 -33.81 20.88
C VAL A 49 14.43 -33.08 21.17
N GLU A 50 14.33 -32.48 22.35
CA GLU A 50 13.19 -31.66 22.72
C GLU A 50 13.15 -30.41 21.83
N GLN A 51 12.20 -30.34 20.92
CA GLN A 51 11.98 -29.15 20.09
C GLN A 51 11.36 -28.06 20.96
N GLU A 52 12.09 -26.98 21.22
CA GLU A 52 11.54 -25.83 21.94
C GLU A 52 10.39 -25.21 21.14
N LYS A 53 9.25 -25.00 21.80
CA LYS A 53 8.10 -24.35 21.16
C LYS A 53 8.51 -22.94 20.73
N PRO A 54 8.18 -22.51 19.50
CA PRO A 54 8.49 -21.16 19.06
C PRO A 54 7.80 -20.14 19.97
N PRO A 55 8.41 -18.96 20.16
CA PRO A 55 7.83 -17.91 20.99
C PRO A 55 6.45 -17.50 20.45
N MET A 56 5.55 -17.15 21.37
CA MET A 56 4.21 -16.69 21.03
C MET A 56 4.26 -15.43 20.15
N HIS A 57 3.55 -15.44 19.03
CA HIS A 57 3.45 -14.29 18.13
C HIS A 57 2.90 -13.06 18.85
N LYS A 58 3.62 -11.94 18.79
CA LYS A 58 3.16 -10.63 19.25
C LYS A 58 2.78 -9.79 18.04
N SER A 59 1.57 -9.23 18.03
CA SER A 59 1.14 -8.33 16.95
C SER A 59 2.02 -7.07 16.91
N LYS A 60 2.18 -6.49 15.71
CA LYS A 60 2.81 -5.18 15.52
C LYS A 60 2.08 -4.06 16.27
N HIS A 61 0.78 -4.24 16.51
CA HIS A 61 -0.08 -3.27 17.18
C HIS A 61 -0.07 -3.48 18.69
N SER A 62 0.09 -2.38 19.44
CA SER A 62 0.02 -2.35 20.89
C SER A 62 -1.42 -2.53 21.37
N GLY A 63 -1.66 -3.43 22.34
CA GLY A 63 -2.98 -3.61 22.96
C GLY A 63 -3.40 -2.51 23.92
N THR A 64 -2.49 -1.61 24.29
CA THR A 64 -2.77 -0.45 25.16
C THR A 64 -3.23 0.77 24.36
N MET A 65 -3.02 0.76 23.04
CA MET A 65 -3.40 1.86 22.16
C MET A 65 -4.92 1.94 22.03
N PRO A 66 -5.53 3.14 22.10
CA PRO A 66 -6.95 3.31 21.80
C PRO A 66 -7.26 2.87 20.35
N PRO A 67 -8.43 2.28 20.07
CA PRO A 67 -8.76 1.79 18.73
C PRO A 67 -8.75 2.93 17.68
N THR A 68 -8.15 2.64 16.52
CA THR A 68 -8.09 3.57 15.36
C THR A 68 -9.49 3.96 14.91
N SER A 69 -9.73 5.26 14.78
CA SER A 69 -10.98 5.86 14.32
C SER A 69 -12.24 5.43 15.07
N SER A 70 -12.15 5.06 16.35
CA SER A 70 -13.34 4.73 17.13
C SER A 70 -14.18 5.98 17.39
N THR A 71 -15.50 5.86 17.21
CA THR A 71 -16.49 6.92 17.48
C THR A 71 -17.14 6.78 18.87
N PHE A 72 -16.85 5.69 19.58
CA PHE A 72 -17.39 5.42 20.91
C PHE A 72 -16.56 6.13 21.99
N HIS A 73 -16.86 7.40 22.24
CA HIS A 73 -16.29 8.16 23.36
C HIS A 73 -17.35 8.55 24.38
N THR A 74 -16.88 8.92 25.57
CA THR A 74 -17.76 9.53 26.58
C THR A 74 -18.34 10.84 26.05
N PRO A 75 -19.67 11.00 25.99
CA PRO A 75 -20.28 12.26 25.58
C PRO A 75 -19.88 13.35 26.58
N GLY A 76 -19.46 14.53 26.07
CA GLY A 76 -19.13 15.70 26.89
C GLY A 76 -17.64 15.93 27.20
N THR A 77 -16.71 15.27 26.52
CA THR A 77 -15.27 15.59 26.63
C THR A 77 -14.85 16.65 25.62
N THR A 78 -13.74 17.34 25.88
CA THR A 78 -13.16 18.38 25.00
C THR A 78 -12.68 17.85 23.64
N PHE A 79 -12.79 16.54 23.40
CA PHE A 79 -12.49 15.88 22.13
C PHE A 79 -13.74 15.13 21.62
N PRO A 80 -14.74 15.82 21.04
CA PRO A 80 -15.92 15.19 20.45
C PRO A 80 -15.64 14.49 19.10
N GLY A 81 -14.42 13.95 18.94
CA GLY A 81 -13.91 13.40 17.67
C GLY A 81 -13.57 11.93 17.74
N THR A 82 -13.26 11.36 16.59
CA THR A 82 -12.74 10.00 16.43
C THR A 82 -11.36 9.85 17.10
N SER A 83 -11.12 8.73 17.79
CA SER A 83 -9.84 8.49 18.48
C SER A 83 -8.83 7.91 17.52
N ASN A 84 -7.56 8.15 17.80
CA ASN A 84 -6.45 7.50 17.12
C ASN A 84 -6.54 7.63 15.59
N MET A 85 -6.74 8.86 15.09
CA MET A 85 -6.51 9.18 13.68
C MET A 85 -5.06 8.82 13.35
N ASP A 86 -4.87 8.02 12.31
CA ASP A 86 -3.55 7.60 11.81
C ASP A 86 -2.77 6.59 12.70
N GLY A 87 -3.40 5.97 13.70
CA GLY A 87 -2.75 4.88 14.47
C GLY A 87 -1.56 5.34 15.34
N ASN A 88 -1.37 6.65 15.49
CA ASN A 88 -0.21 7.26 16.16
C ASN A 88 -0.60 7.99 17.46
N MET A 89 -1.61 7.49 18.18
CA MET A 89 -1.88 7.96 19.54
C MET A 89 -1.34 6.97 20.58
N PRO A 90 -0.15 7.23 21.15
CA PRO A 90 0.45 6.33 22.16
C PRO A 90 -0.30 6.36 23.50
N ALA A 91 -1.15 7.37 23.72
CA ALA A 91 -1.89 7.58 24.95
C ALA A 91 -3.40 7.69 24.69
N LYS A 92 -4.20 7.46 25.74
CA LYS A 92 -5.65 7.66 25.70
C LYS A 92 -5.96 9.13 25.33
N PRO A 93 -6.99 9.39 24.49
CA PRO A 93 -7.35 10.75 24.08
C PRO A 93 -7.67 11.67 25.25
N VAL A 94 -8.21 11.11 26.33
CA VAL A 94 -8.48 11.85 27.55
C VAL A 94 -7.70 11.24 28.69
N ALA A 95 -6.94 12.08 29.38
CA ALA A 95 -6.15 11.68 30.53
C ALA A 95 -7.04 11.21 31.69
N ASP A 96 -6.59 10.16 32.37
CA ASP A 96 -7.18 9.67 33.61
C ASP A 96 -6.78 10.62 34.76
N LEU A 97 -7.62 11.63 35.01
CA LEU A 97 -7.42 12.59 36.09
C LEU A 97 -8.13 12.13 37.37
N ASN A 98 -7.44 12.22 38.51
CA ASN A 98 -7.98 11.87 39.81
C ASN A 98 -9.19 12.76 40.16
N GLY A 99 -10.32 12.12 40.46
CA GLY A 99 -11.55 12.81 40.88
C GLY A 99 -12.35 13.44 39.74
N ARG A 100 -12.12 13.05 38.48
CA ARG A 100 -12.86 13.58 37.32
C ARG A 100 -14.34 13.15 37.28
N THR A 101 -14.64 11.91 37.68
CA THR A 101 -16.03 11.37 37.66
C THR A 101 -16.76 11.63 38.98
N MET A 102 -16.11 11.37 40.12
CA MET A 102 -16.73 11.41 41.45
C MET A 102 -16.26 12.58 42.32
N GLY A 103 -15.49 13.52 41.76
CA GLY A 103 -14.88 14.60 42.54
C GLY A 103 -13.70 14.13 43.39
N LYS A 104 -13.10 15.07 44.13
CA LYS A 104 -12.07 14.77 45.15
C LYS A 104 -12.75 14.35 46.45
N ALA A 105 -12.02 13.63 47.31
CA ALA A 105 -12.51 13.26 48.63
C ALA A 105 -12.95 14.51 49.44
N PRO A 106 -14.02 14.40 50.25
CA PRO A 106 -14.50 15.51 51.06
C PRO A 106 -13.40 16.01 52.01
N GLY A 107 -13.20 17.33 52.05
CA GLY A 107 -12.18 17.97 52.88
C GLY A 107 -10.85 18.29 52.18
N ILE A 108 -10.59 17.77 50.97
CA ILE A 108 -9.39 18.15 50.18
C ILE A 108 -9.51 19.58 49.61
N THR A 109 -10.72 19.99 49.22
CA THR A 109 -10.99 21.32 48.65
C THR A 109 -11.40 22.32 49.74
N ARG A 110 -10.65 22.37 50.84
CA ARG A 110 -10.87 23.38 51.89
C ARG A 110 -10.21 24.70 51.49
N ASN A 111 -10.86 25.82 51.83
CA ASN A 111 -10.30 27.15 51.59
C ASN A 111 -9.23 27.43 52.65
N ASP A 112 -7.96 27.42 52.25
CA ASP A 112 -6.86 27.81 53.13
C ASP A 112 -6.60 29.32 53.02
N PRO A 113 -6.55 30.07 54.14
CA PRO A 113 -6.32 31.52 54.12
C PRO A 113 -4.93 31.90 53.56
N ASN A 114 -3.98 30.96 53.58
CA ASN A 114 -2.63 31.14 53.02
C ASN A 114 -2.55 30.83 51.51
N ASN A 115 -3.51 30.10 50.96
CA ASN A 115 -3.52 29.64 49.57
C ASN A 115 -4.65 30.32 48.79
N TYR A 116 -4.43 31.60 48.46
CA TYR A 116 -5.35 32.41 47.68
C TYR A 116 -4.77 32.70 46.29
N MET A 117 -5.64 33.06 45.34
CA MET A 117 -5.24 33.41 43.98
C MET A 117 -4.44 34.71 43.98
N LYS A 118 -3.15 34.62 43.66
CA LYS A 118 -2.26 35.79 43.54
C LYS A 118 -2.47 36.51 42.20
N LYS A 119 -2.02 37.77 42.12
CA LYS A 119 -2.01 38.53 40.85
C LYS A 119 -1.22 37.74 39.81
N MET A 120 -1.77 37.60 38.60
CA MET A 120 -1.17 36.84 37.49
C MET A 120 -0.98 35.34 37.76
N ALA A 121 -1.62 34.74 38.77
CA ALA A 121 -1.45 33.32 39.09
C ALA A 121 -1.89 32.36 37.96
N LYS A 122 -2.79 32.79 37.07
CA LYS A 122 -3.31 31.99 35.95
C LYS A 122 -2.74 32.39 34.58
N THR A 123 -1.80 33.34 34.53
CA THR A 123 -1.20 33.75 33.26
C THR A 123 0.12 33.04 33.05
N SER A 124 0.30 32.41 31.91
CA SER A 124 1.59 31.86 31.50
C SER A 124 2.51 33.00 31.06
N LYS A 125 3.71 33.06 31.63
CA LYS A 125 4.74 34.01 31.18
C LYS A 125 5.36 33.47 29.90
N VAL A 126 5.07 34.11 28.78
CA VAL A 126 5.78 33.85 27.51
C VAL A 126 7.10 34.62 27.54
N SER A 127 8.21 33.97 27.18
CA SER A 127 9.52 34.62 27.08
C SER A 127 9.54 35.66 25.96
N SER A 128 10.32 36.74 26.14
CA SER A 128 10.44 37.78 25.12
C SER A 128 11.15 37.27 23.86
N LEU A 129 10.85 37.83 22.68
CA LEU A 129 11.46 37.40 21.42
C LEU A 129 13.01 37.47 21.44
N SER A 130 13.56 38.50 22.08
CA SER A 130 15.01 38.67 22.26
C SER A 130 15.63 37.58 23.14
N GLU A 131 14.89 37.08 24.13
CA GLU A 131 15.33 36.03 25.04
C GLU A 131 15.26 34.66 24.35
N VAL A 132 14.15 34.36 23.66
CA VAL A 132 14.00 33.13 22.85
C VAL A 132 15.07 33.04 21.76
N LYS A 133 15.36 34.16 21.08
CA LYS A 133 16.40 34.21 20.04
C LYS A 133 17.80 33.91 20.59
N LYS A 134 18.07 34.22 21.87
CA LYS A 134 19.35 33.96 22.55
C LYS A 134 19.43 32.55 23.13
N THR A 135 18.37 32.07 23.78
CA THR A 135 18.37 30.80 24.51
C THR A 135 18.02 29.61 23.63
N SER A 136 17.10 29.77 22.69
CA SER A 136 16.54 28.65 21.92
C SER A 136 16.02 29.13 20.55
N PRO A 137 16.93 29.48 19.63
CA PRO A 137 16.56 29.96 18.29
C PRO A 137 15.82 28.91 17.46
N GLU A 138 15.91 27.63 17.82
CA GLU A 138 15.20 26.53 17.14
C GLU A 138 13.68 26.67 17.22
N LEU A 139 13.13 27.17 18.34
CA LEU A 139 11.69 27.38 18.52
C LEU A 139 11.09 28.41 17.57
N LEU A 140 11.93 29.30 17.02
CA LEU A 140 11.52 30.32 16.04
C LEU A 140 11.45 29.75 14.61
N GLN A 141 12.03 28.57 14.37
CA GLN A 141 11.94 27.91 13.08
C GLN A 141 10.66 27.08 12.98
N PRO A 142 9.91 27.15 11.86
CA PRO A 142 8.77 26.27 11.65
C PRO A 142 9.20 24.80 11.62
N THR A 143 8.49 23.93 12.34
CA THR A 143 8.79 22.48 12.42
C THR A 143 8.73 21.78 11.06
N SER A 144 7.90 22.27 10.15
CA SER A 144 7.85 21.80 8.76
C SER A 144 7.80 22.99 7.82
N LEU A 145 8.67 22.99 6.82
CA LEU A 145 8.66 24.00 5.76
C LEU A 145 7.66 23.55 4.69
N ALA A 146 6.72 24.43 4.34
CA ALA A 146 5.81 24.17 3.23
C ALA A 146 6.60 24.16 1.92
N VAL A 147 6.57 23.03 1.21
CA VAL A 147 7.19 22.92 -0.11
C VAL A 147 6.34 23.70 -1.11
N PRO A 148 6.90 24.69 -1.83
CA PRO A 148 6.14 25.41 -2.85
C PRO A 148 5.77 24.45 -3.98
N ILE A 149 4.47 24.21 -4.16
CA ILE A 149 3.93 23.32 -5.19
C ILE A 149 4.13 23.92 -6.59
N LYS A 150 4.11 25.25 -6.68
CA LYS A 150 4.23 25.98 -7.95
C LYS A 150 5.70 26.32 -8.21
N PRO A 151 6.17 26.22 -9.46
CA PRO A 151 7.50 26.69 -9.83
C PRO A 151 7.62 28.20 -9.55
N LYS A 152 8.85 28.67 -9.37
CA LYS A 152 9.10 30.10 -9.18
C LYS A 152 8.71 30.86 -10.44
N VAL A 153 8.19 32.08 -10.24
CA VAL A 153 7.93 32.99 -11.35
C VAL A 153 9.26 33.30 -12.03
N PRO A 154 9.34 33.27 -13.38
CA PRO A 154 10.55 33.65 -14.10
C PRO A 154 10.97 35.06 -13.72
N ARG A 155 12.28 35.29 -13.62
CA ARG A 155 12.81 36.60 -13.24
C ARG A 155 12.78 37.57 -14.41
N ARG A 156 12.92 38.87 -14.15
CA ARG A 156 12.90 39.92 -15.19
C ARG A 156 14.07 39.79 -16.18
N ASP A 157 15.21 39.30 -15.70
CA ASP A 157 16.45 39.05 -16.44
C ASP A 157 16.43 37.74 -17.25
N GLU A 158 15.55 36.80 -16.90
CA GLU A 158 15.33 35.61 -17.71
C GLU A 158 14.50 35.98 -18.93
N ALA A 159 15.14 35.92 -20.11
CA ALA A 159 14.41 36.04 -21.36
C ALA A 159 13.33 34.95 -21.40
N PRO A 160 12.07 35.28 -21.76
CA PRO A 160 11.07 34.26 -21.99
C PRO A 160 11.61 33.32 -23.07
N VAL A 161 11.12 32.07 -23.10
CA VAL A 161 11.32 31.17 -24.25
C VAL A 161 10.63 31.83 -25.44
N MET A 162 11.28 32.83 -26.02
CA MET A 162 10.81 33.53 -27.18
C MET A 162 10.83 32.50 -28.29
N ASN A 163 9.66 32.35 -28.90
CA ASN A 163 9.46 31.98 -30.28
C ASN A 163 10.65 31.19 -30.83
N LEU A 164 10.54 29.85 -30.87
CA LEU A 164 11.42 28.97 -31.63
C LEU A 164 11.44 29.44 -33.09
N VAL A 165 12.11 30.55 -33.39
CA VAL A 165 12.35 31.03 -34.74
C VAL A 165 13.40 30.07 -35.25
N THR A 166 12.94 28.95 -35.76
CA THR A 166 13.81 28.02 -36.45
C THR A 166 14.44 28.80 -37.59
N SER A 167 15.76 28.73 -37.74
CA SER A 167 16.50 29.26 -38.90
C SER A 167 16.14 28.58 -40.23
N LYS A 168 15.07 27.77 -40.24
CA LYS A 168 14.56 27.05 -41.39
C LYS A 168 13.96 28.05 -42.37
N ASN A 169 14.43 28.01 -43.61
CA ASN A 169 13.80 28.73 -44.70
C ASN A 169 12.50 28.01 -45.08
N TYR A 170 11.36 28.52 -44.61
CA TYR A 170 10.04 27.92 -44.83
C TYR A 170 9.66 27.86 -46.31
N VAL A 171 10.14 28.78 -47.14
CA VAL A 171 9.85 28.78 -48.59
C VAL A 171 10.48 27.56 -49.25
N VAL A 172 11.78 27.33 -49.00
CA VAL A 172 12.51 26.19 -49.56
C VAL A 172 11.99 24.89 -49.00
N ALA A 173 11.73 24.82 -47.69
CA ALA A 173 11.28 23.58 -47.07
C ALA A 173 9.88 23.15 -47.52
N ASN A 174 8.93 24.08 -47.63
CA ASN A 174 7.59 23.78 -48.11
C ASN A 174 7.62 23.35 -49.59
N ALA A 175 8.51 23.97 -50.38
CA ALA A 175 8.72 23.57 -51.78
C ALA A 175 9.26 22.15 -51.88
N VAL A 176 10.30 21.81 -51.12
CA VAL A 176 10.88 20.46 -51.11
C VAL A 176 9.86 19.43 -50.62
N GLU A 177 9.10 19.73 -49.57
CA GLU A 177 8.06 18.84 -49.04
C GLU A 177 6.98 18.54 -50.10
N THR A 178 6.55 19.56 -50.84
CA THR A 178 5.56 19.39 -51.91
C THR A 178 6.11 18.59 -53.09
N ILE A 179 7.37 18.81 -53.47
CA ILE A 179 8.03 18.10 -54.58
C ILE A 179 8.22 16.61 -54.26
N LEU A 180 8.60 16.30 -53.02
CA LEU A 180 8.85 14.93 -52.59
C LEU A 180 7.58 14.20 -52.16
N ALA A 181 6.45 14.90 -52.00
CA ALA A 181 5.19 14.28 -51.66
C ALA A 181 4.76 13.29 -52.76
N ALA A 182 4.53 12.03 -52.38
CA ALA A 182 3.97 11.06 -53.30
C ALA A 182 2.61 11.56 -53.82
N PRO A 183 2.31 11.40 -55.13
CA PRO A 183 1.01 11.75 -55.68
C PRO A 183 -0.11 11.08 -54.88
N LYS A 184 -1.21 11.80 -54.65
CA LYS A 184 -2.38 11.22 -54.00
C LYS A 184 -2.80 10.00 -54.82
N LYS A 185 -2.91 8.84 -54.17
CA LYS A 185 -3.48 7.65 -54.79
C LYS A 185 -4.89 8.04 -55.24
N ILE A 186 -5.13 8.00 -56.55
CA ILE A 186 -6.47 8.12 -57.09
C ILE A 186 -7.25 6.98 -56.42
N THR A 187 -8.44 7.28 -55.90
CA THR A 187 -9.30 6.25 -55.34
C THR A 187 -9.47 5.18 -56.40
N ASP A 188 -9.01 3.96 -56.11
CA ASP A 188 -9.27 2.83 -56.98
C ASP A 188 -10.77 2.79 -57.23
N GLY A 189 -11.18 2.61 -58.49
CA GLY A 189 -12.59 2.62 -58.89
C GLY A 189 -13.41 1.51 -58.21
N ALA A 190 -14.58 1.19 -58.76
CA ALA A 190 -15.37 0.07 -58.26
C ALA A 190 -14.50 -1.21 -58.17
N LYS A 191 -14.48 -1.85 -57.00
CA LYS A 191 -13.67 -3.04 -56.75
C LYS A 191 -14.02 -4.12 -57.77
N ASP A 192 -13.03 -4.59 -58.51
CA ASP A 192 -13.23 -5.68 -59.46
C ASP A 192 -13.49 -6.98 -58.69
N PHE A 193 -14.71 -7.51 -58.83
CA PHE A 193 -15.13 -8.75 -58.18
C PHE A 193 -14.88 -9.99 -59.05
N LEU A 194 -14.56 -9.80 -60.34
CA LEU A 194 -14.38 -10.88 -61.29
C LEU A 194 -12.95 -11.44 -61.22
N HIS A 195 -11.95 -10.57 -61.12
CA HIS A 195 -10.53 -10.95 -61.10
C HIS A 195 -9.98 -11.19 -59.70
N LYS A 196 -10.71 -11.91 -58.85
CA LYS A 196 -10.19 -12.33 -57.54
C LYS A 196 -9.28 -13.54 -57.70
N GLU A 197 -8.18 -13.57 -56.96
CA GLU A 197 -7.23 -14.70 -56.94
C GLU A 197 -7.89 -16.06 -56.62
N ASP A 198 -8.97 -16.01 -55.85
CA ASP A 198 -9.72 -17.17 -55.36
C ASP A 198 -11.01 -17.44 -56.15
N TYR A 199 -11.26 -16.71 -57.26
CA TYR A 199 -12.45 -16.93 -58.09
C TYR A 199 -12.40 -18.34 -58.71
N GLY A 200 -13.47 -19.12 -58.51
CA GLY A 200 -13.56 -20.50 -58.99
C GLY A 200 -12.78 -21.54 -58.17
N LYS A 201 -12.03 -21.13 -57.13
CA LYS A 201 -11.36 -22.06 -56.21
C LYS A 201 -12.25 -22.34 -55.01
N VAL A 202 -12.28 -23.60 -54.57
CA VAL A 202 -12.97 -23.98 -53.33
C VAL A 202 -12.17 -23.43 -52.14
N PRO A 203 -12.79 -22.65 -51.24
CA PRO A 203 -12.08 -22.10 -50.08
C PRO A 203 -11.49 -23.19 -49.17
N LYS A 204 -10.25 -22.97 -48.72
CA LYS A 204 -9.50 -23.94 -47.90
C LYS A 204 -10.25 -24.36 -46.62
N TYR A 205 -11.01 -23.45 -46.02
CA TYR A 205 -11.76 -23.74 -44.78
C TYR A 205 -12.80 -24.87 -44.96
N LEU A 206 -13.35 -25.06 -46.17
CA LEU A 206 -14.30 -26.14 -46.42
C LEU A 206 -13.65 -27.53 -46.33
N ALA A 207 -12.36 -27.63 -46.67
CA ALA A 207 -11.61 -28.88 -46.46
C ALA A 207 -11.41 -29.15 -44.96
N HIS A 208 -11.14 -28.11 -44.17
CA HIS A 208 -11.03 -28.23 -42.71
C HIS A 208 -12.37 -28.67 -42.09
N VAL A 209 -13.48 -28.02 -42.45
CA VAL A 209 -14.82 -28.39 -41.94
C VAL A 209 -15.20 -29.83 -42.28
N LYS A 210 -14.83 -30.32 -43.46
CA LYS A 210 -15.07 -31.73 -43.82
C LYS A 210 -14.28 -32.69 -42.92
N ASN A 211 -13.00 -32.38 -42.69
CA ASN A 211 -12.16 -33.19 -41.81
C ASN A 211 -12.70 -33.19 -40.37
N ASP A 212 -13.19 -32.05 -39.88
CA ASP A 212 -13.77 -31.93 -38.54
C ASP A 212 -15.05 -32.76 -38.42
N ILE A 213 -15.93 -32.71 -39.42
CA ILE A 213 -17.15 -33.53 -39.48
C ILE A 213 -16.81 -35.02 -39.51
N ASP A 214 -15.84 -35.43 -40.33
CA ASP A 214 -15.42 -36.83 -40.43
C ASP A 214 -14.83 -37.33 -39.10
N ALA A 215 -14.03 -36.50 -38.42
CA ALA A 215 -13.48 -36.81 -37.10
C ALA A 215 -14.57 -36.90 -36.01
N GLU A 216 -15.60 -36.06 -36.05
CA GLU A 216 -16.75 -36.15 -35.15
C GLU A 216 -17.56 -37.42 -35.39
N PHE A 217 -17.80 -37.80 -36.65
CA PHE A 217 -18.47 -39.05 -36.99
C PHE A 217 -17.67 -40.28 -36.54
N GLU A 218 -16.34 -40.25 -36.67
CA GLU A 218 -15.45 -41.30 -36.17
C GLU A 218 -15.49 -41.39 -34.63
N TYR A 219 -15.58 -40.25 -33.94
CA TYR A 219 -15.68 -40.21 -32.48
C TYR A 219 -17.01 -40.74 -31.93
N ILE A 220 -18.13 -40.52 -32.64
CA ILE A 220 -19.47 -40.99 -32.23
C ILE A 220 -19.65 -42.51 -32.49
N ARG A 221 -18.88 -43.08 -33.42
CA ARG A 221 -19.00 -44.47 -33.86
C ARG A 221 -18.31 -45.46 -32.90
#